data_AF-A0A6P8U5Y1-F1
#
_entry.id   AF-A0A6P8U5Y1-F1
#
_cell.length_a   1.000
_cell.length_b   1.000
_cell.length_c   1.000
_cell.angle_alpha   90.00
_cell.angle_beta   90.00
_cell.angle_gamma   90.00
#
_symmetry.space_group_name_H-M   'P 1'
#
loop_
_entity.id
_entity.type
_entity.pdbx_description
1 polymer ?
#
loop_
_entity_poly.entity_id
_entity_poly.type
_entity_poly.pdbx_seq_one_letter_code
_entity_poly.pdbx_strand_id
1 'polypeptide(L)'
;MDKNEGEEQDEEQRQERGEAGRLYSLCPSGKKFRSKPQLARYLGNQMDLSSFDFRTGKMLMSKLNKNRQRLRYDNNNQNKGKPDLNTSLPVRQTASIFKQPVTKVTNHPNNKVKTDPQKAVDQPRQLFWEKKLGGLNAFDIAEELVKTMELPKGLQGVGPGCTDKTLLSAIASALHTSAAPITGQLSAAVEKNPGVWLNTTQPLCKAFIVTDEDIRKQEELVYSVRKRLEEALMADMMAHVEEASNDDEALKDDGSEDMESV
;
A
#
# COMPACT_ATOMS: atom_id res chain seq x y z
N MET A 1 11.04 67.17 -34.10
CA MET A 1 12.28 66.43 -34.38
C MET A 1 12.91 66.09 -33.03
N ASP A 2 13.61 64.96 -32.98
CA ASP A 2 14.40 64.45 -31.85
C ASP A 2 13.64 63.63 -30.78
N LYS A 3 13.22 62.42 -31.17
CA LYS A 3 12.86 61.31 -30.26
C LYS A 3 13.42 59.96 -30.76
N ASN A 4 14.63 59.95 -31.32
CA ASN A 4 15.18 58.72 -31.91
C ASN A 4 16.64 58.42 -31.50
N GLU A 5 17.11 58.91 -30.35
CA GLU A 5 18.46 58.59 -29.85
C GLU A 5 18.45 57.69 -28.60
N GLY A 6 17.29 57.48 -27.98
CA GLY A 6 17.16 56.69 -26.74
C GLY A 6 16.96 55.18 -26.95
N GLU A 7 16.41 54.77 -28.10
CA GLU A 7 16.15 53.34 -28.37
C GLU A 7 17.38 52.63 -28.96
N GLU A 8 18.23 53.34 -29.71
CA GLU A 8 19.47 52.79 -30.28
C GLU A 8 20.54 52.52 -29.22
N GLN A 9 20.69 53.40 -28.22
CA GLN A 9 21.66 53.20 -27.12
C GLN A 9 21.27 52.04 -26.20
N ASP A 10 19.98 51.76 -26.08
CA ASP A 10 19.43 50.64 -25.30
C ASP A 10 19.54 49.30 -26.05
N GLU A 11 19.75 49.33 -27.37
CA GLU A 11 19.92 48.15 -28.22
C GLU A 11 21.40 47.74 -28.32
N GLU A 12 22.30 48.71 -28.34
CA GLU A 12 23.75 48.47 -28.33
C GLU A 12 24.23 47.90 -26.97
N GLN A 13 23.66 48.37 -25.85
CA GLN A 13 23.92 47.78 -24.52
C GLN A 13 23.30 46.39 -24.31
N ARG A 14 22.35 45.95 -25.16
CA ARG A 14 21.78 44.58 -25.11
C ARG A 14 22.73 43.53 -25.66
N GLN A 15 23.68 43.93 -26.52
CA GLN A 15 24.61 42.99 -27.12
C GLN A 15 25.76 42.63 -26.16
N GLU A 16 26.09 43.54 -25.23
CA GLU A 16 27.16 43.37 -24.23
C GLU A 16 26.71 42.54 -23.01
N ARG A 17 25.43 42.59 -22.64
CA ARG A 17 24.86 41.75 -21.59
C ARG A 17 24.27 40.50 -22.22
N GLY A 18 25.05 39.42 -22.27
CA GLY A 18 24.64 38.08 -22.76
C GLY A 18 23.36 37.52 -22.11
N GLU A 19 23.13 36.20 -22.19
CA GLU A 19 21.84 35.50 -21.87
C GLU A 19 21.04 35.96 -20.62
N ALA A 20 21.66 36.62 -19.63
CA ALA A 20 21.01 37.34 -18.53
C ALA A 20 20.01 38.44 -18.97
N GLY A 21 20.19 39.07 -20.13
CA GLY A 21 19.25 40.04 -20.70
C GLY A 21 17.93 39.43 -21.17
N ARG A 22 17.93 38.13 -21.55
CA ARG A 22 16.74 37.45 -22.07
C ARG A 22 15.74 37.03 -20.99
N LEU A 23 16.15 36.99 -19.71
CA LEU A 23 15.24 36.59 -18.62
C LEU A 23 14.25 37.70 -18.23
N TYR A 24 14.48 38.94 -18.65
CA TYR A 24 13.60 40.08 -18.38
C TYR A 24 12.27 40.03 -19.15
N SER A 25 12.13 39.16 -20.15
CA SER A 25 11.04 39.21 -21.15
C SER A 25 10.13 37.98 -21.21
N LEU A 26 10.25 36.99 -20.30
CA LEU A 26 9.46 35.74 -20.39
C LEU A 26 8.29 35.62 -19.39
N CYS A 27 7.74 36.73 -18.89
CA CYS A 27 6.43 36.68 -18.24
C CYS A 27 5.35 37.07 -19.26
N PRO A 28 4.38 36.20 -19.61
CA PRO A 28 3.30 36.53 -20.56
C PRO A 28 2.47 37.77 -20.16
N SER A 29 2.58 38.21 -18.91
CA SER A 29 1.92 39.40 -18.37
C SER A 29 2.71 40.70 -18.51
N GLY A 30 3.91 40.69 -19.11
CA GLY A 30 4.77 41.87 -19.27
C GLY A 30 5.45 42.37 -17.99
N LYS A 31 5.22 41.71 -16.84
CA LYS A 31 5.83 42.08 -15.55
C LYS A 31 7.30 41.68 -15.52
N LYS A 32 8.16 42.65 -15.19
CA LYS A 32 9.62 42.46 -15.08
C LYS A 32 10.00 42.09 -13.65
N PHE A 33 10.73 40.98 -13.49
CA PHE A 33 11.30 40.55 -12.22
C PHE A 33 12.82 40.69 -12.26
N ARG A 34 13.41 41.26 -11.21
CA ARG A 34 14.87 41.54 -11.13
C ARG A 34 15.63 40.57 -10.23
N SER A 35 14.93 39.67 -9.53
CA SER A 35 15.57 38.66 -8.67
C SER A 35 14.72 37.39 -8.50
N LYS A 36 15.39 36.27 -8.19
CA LYS A 36 14.73 34.98 -7.91
C LYS A 36 13.72 35.05 -6.76
N PRO A 37 13.99 35.71 -5.62
CA PRO A 37 13.01 35.82 -4.53
C PRO A 37 11.77 36.61 -4.94
N GLN A 38 11.92 37.66 -5.77
CA GLN A 38 10.79 38.44 -6.26
C GLN A 38 9.87 37.61 -7.18
N LEU A 39 10.48 36.80 -8.07
CA LEU A 39 9.75 35.88 -8.93
C LEU A 39 9.06 34.76 -8.11
N ALA A 40 9.75 34.20 -7.11
CA ALA A 40 9.20 33.16 -6.24
C ALA A 40 7.97 33.63 -5.45
N ARG A 41 8.00 34.86 -4.92
CA ARG A 41 6.83 35.45 -4.22
C ARG A 41 5.64 35.66 -5.15
N TYR A 42 5.89 36.02 -6.41
CA TYR A 42 4.83 36.25 -7.38
C TYR A 42 4.16 34.95 -7.82
N LEU A 43 4.94 33.88 -8.04
CA LEU A 43 4.42 32.56 -8.42
C LEU A 43 3.84 31.77 -7.24
N GLY A 44 4.26 32.10 -6.01
CA GLY A 44 3.83 31.40 -4.80
C GLY A 44 4.14 29.90 -4.85
N ASN A 45 3.23 29.09 -4.30
CA ASN A 45 3.38 27.63 -4.24
C ASN A 45 3.01 26.93 -5.56
N GLN A 46 2.65 27.68 -6.62
CA GLN A 46 2.24 27.09 -7.90
C GLN A 46 3.43 26.56 -8.71
N MET A 47 4.65 27.04 -8.44
CA MET A 47 5.85 26.68 -9.20
C MET A 47 7.06 26.58 -8.27
N ASP A 48 7.72 25.41 -8.25
CA ASP A 48 8.95 25.22 -7.48
C ASP A 48 10.17 25.75 -8.24
N LEU A 49 10.72 26.87 -7.75
CA LEU A 49 11.94 27.48 -8.29
C LEU A 49 13.22 26.96 -7.62
N SER A 50 13.17 25.92 -6.77
CA SER A 50 14.34 25.39 -6.05
C SER A 50 15.52 25.07 -6.96
N SER A 51 15.22 24.51 -8.14
CA SER A 51 16.20 24.09 -9.15
C SER A 51 16.40 25.11 -10.27
N PHE A 52 15.71 26.24 -10.24
CA PHE A 52 15.83 27.31 -11.24
C PHE A 52 17.03 28.22 -10.93
N ASP A 53 17.90 28.47 -11.91
CA ASP A 53 18.97 29.46 -11.80
C ASP A 53 18.56 30.78 -12.49
N PHE A 54 18.45 31.84 -11.68
CA PHE A 54 17.99 33.15 -12.13
C PHE A 54 19.06 33.90 -12.93
N ARG A 55 20.34 33.56 -12.81
CA ARG A 55 21.40 34.23 -13.59
C ARG A 55 21.45 33.70 -15.02
N THR A 56 21.23 32.41 -15.20
CA THR A 56 21.29 31.73 -16.50
C THR A 56 19.92 31.54 -17.14
N GLY A 57 18.83 31.71 -16.40
CA GLY A 57 17.47 31.47 -16.87
C GLY A 57 17.16 29.99 -17.15
N LYS A 58 18.04 29.08 -16.71
CA LYS A 58 17.95 27.64 -17.00
C LYS A 58 17.60 26.86 -15.73
N MET A 59 16.90 25.75 -15.91
CA MET A 59 16.68 24.78 -14.84
C MET A 59 17.92 23.90 -14.67
N LEU A 60 18.43 23.80 -13.44
CA LEU A 60 19.53 22.90 -13.10
C LEU A 60 19.03 21.46 -13.11
N MET A 61 19.24 20.77 -14.24
CA MET A 61 18.83 19.36 -14.44
C MET A 61 19.45 18.42 -13.40
N SER A 62 20.63 18.75 -12.88
CA SER A 62 21.30 18.03 -11.79
C SER A 62 20.51 18.02 -10.48
N LYS A 63 19.63 19.01 -10.26
CA LYS A 63 18.72 19.07 -9.11
C LYS A 63 17.30 18.55 -9.42
N LEU A 64 16.87 18.61 -10.68
CA LEU A 64 15.59 18.03 -11.14
C LEU A 64 15.56 16.49 -11.07
N ASN A 65 16.72 15.84 -11.25
CA ASN A 65 16.82 14.38 -11.21
C ASN A 65 16.53 13.78 -9.81
N LYS A 66 16.43 14.59 -8.76
CA LYS A 66 15.98 14.14 -7.44
C LYS A 66 14.46 14.12 -7.29
N ASN A 67 13.70 14.71 -8.22
CA ASN A 67 12.26 14.90 -8.08
C ASN A 67 11.41 14.14 -9.11
N ARG A 68 12.00 13.56 -10.17
CA ARG A 68 11.21 12.84 -11.20
C ARG A 68 11.03 11.34 -10.94
N GLN A 69 11.74 10.75 -9.99
CA GLN A 69 11.48 9.38 -9.52
C GLN A 69 10.57 9.31 -8.27
N ARG A 70 10.12 10.45 -7.72
CA ARG A 70 9.34 10.49 -6.48
C ARG A 70 7.84 10.78 -6.66
N LEU A 71 7.27 10.49 -7.82
CA LEU A 71 5.81 10.64 -8.02
C LEU A 71 5.02 9.32 -8.09
N ARG A 72 5.62 8.17 -7.75
CA ARG A 72 4.85 6.97 -7.43
C ARG A 72 5.51 6.26 -6.25
N TYR A 73 4.75 6.13 -5.17
CA TYR A 73 5.13 5.53 -3.88
C TYR A 73 6.11 6.34 -3.01
N ASP A 74 5.61 7.33 -2.28
CA ASP A 74 6.08 7.58 -0.90
C ASP A 74 5.15 8.58 -0.21
N ASN A 75 4.01 8.10 0.29
CA ASN A 75 3.23 8.85 1.28
C ASN A 75 2.88 7.95 2.46
N ASN A 76 3.89 7.31 3.04
CA ASN A 76 3.71 6.53 4.28
C ASN A 76 4.87 6.69 5.27
N ASN A 77 5.51 7.86 5.30
CA ASN A 77 6.68 8.08 6.15
C ASN A 77 6.33 8.68 7.53
N GLN A 78 5.08 8.58 8.01
CA GLN A 78 4.69 9.15 9.29
C GLN A 78 4.74 8.19 10.49
N ASN A 79 4.88 6.87 10.31
CA ASN A 79 4.98 5.94 11.43
C ASN A 79 6.31 5.20 11.43
N LYS A 80 7.40 5.89 11.81
CA LYS A 80 8.66 5.24 12.17
C LYS A 80 8.90 5.37 13.68
N GLY A 81 8.19 4.55 14.44
CA GLY A 81 8.79 3.99 15.65
C GLY A 81 10.05 3.25 15.19
N LYS A 82 11.21 3.75 15.62
CA LYS A 82 12.50 3.13 15.28
C LYS A 82 12.43 1.66 15.71
N PRO A 83 12.58 0.67 14.82
CA PRO A 83 12.96 -0.65 15.29
C PRO A 83 14.36 -0.48 15.85
N ASP A 84 14.47 -0.59 17.17
CA ASP A 84 15.68 -0.32 17.94
C ASP A 84 16.74 -1.39 17.64
N LEU A 85 17.28 -1.40 16.41
CA LEU A 85 18.49 -2.13 16.05
C LEU A 85 19.66 -1.24 16.43
N ASN A 86 19.91 -1.17 17.73
CA ASN A 86 21.13 -0.58 18.24
C ASN A 86 22.30 -1.46 17.77
N THR A 87 23.03 -1.02 16.74
CA THR A 87 24.20 -1.72 16.19
C THR A 87 25.44 -1.58 17.08
N SER A 88 25.33 -0.91 18.22
CA SER A 88 26.40 -0.83 19.20
C SER A 88 26.69 -2.21 19.78
N LEU A 89 27.98 -2.57 19.86
CA LEU A 89 28.38 -3.79 20.55
C LEU A 89 27.97 -3.70 22.04
N PRO A 90 27.52 -4.81 22.65
CA PRO A 90 27.18 -4.83 24.07
C PRO A 90 28.35 -4.33 24.93
N VAL A 91 28.04 -3.45 25.88
CA VAL A 91 29.02 -2.98 26.87
C VAL A 91 28.96 -3.92 28.06
N ARG A 92 30.11 -4.40 28.54
CA ARG A 92 30.15 -5.20 29.77
C ARG A 92 29.72 -4.33 30.95
N GLN A 93 28.72 -4.77 31.70
CA GLN A 93 28.40 -4.22 33.02
C GLN A 93 29.40 -4.79 34.03
N THR A 94 30.61 -4.24 34.07
CA THR A 94 31.60 -4.59 35.09
C THR A 94 31.54 -3.59 36.23
N ALA A 95 31.81 -4.02 37.46
CA ALA A 95 32.00 -3.13 38.60
C ALA A 95 33.16 -2.13 38.40
N SER A 96 34.05 -2.40 37.43
CA SER A 96 35.12 -1.48 37.03
C SER A 96 34.56 -0.30 36.22
N ILE A 97 34.88 0.91 36.66
CA ILE A 97 34.48 2.18 36.00
C ILE A 97 35.24 2.40 34.68
N PHE A 98 36.37 1.72 34.51
CA PHE A 98 37.19 1.82 33.31
C PHE A 98 36.65 0.87 32.25
N LYS A 99 36.15 1.43 31.15
CA LYS A 99 35.61 0.68 30.02
C LYS A 99 36.71 -0.19 29.41
N GLN A 100 36.70 -1.48 29.72
CA GLN A 100 37.55 -2.44 29.03
C GLN A 100 36.98 -2.72 27.63
N PRO A 101 37.83 -2.74 26.57
CA PRO A 101 37.37 -3.02 25.23
C PRO A 101 36.83 -4.46 25.13
N VAL A 102 35.69 -4.62 24.45
CA VAL A 102 35.10 -5.94 24.17
C VAL A 102 35.55 -6.41 22.80
N THR A 103 36.20 -7.57 22.73
CA THR A 103 36.62 -8.17 21.46
C THR A 103 35.41 -8.73 20.73
N LYS A 104 35.13 -8.23 19.52
CA LYS A 104 34.12 -8.78 18.62
C LYS A 104 34.66 -10.04 17.96
N VAL A 105 34.17 -11.21 18.36
CA VAL A 105 34.42 -12.47 17.65
C VAL A 105 33.36 -12.61 16.56
N THR A 106 33.79 -12.81 15.32
CA THR A 106 32.92 -13.04 14.16
C THR A 106 33.42 -14.24 13.37
N ASN A 107 32.52 -15.10 12.92
CA ASN A 107 32.85 -16.26 12.08
C ASN A 107 33.27 -15.86 10.65
N HIS A 108 33.17 -14.58 10.31
CA HIS A 108 33.48 -14.03 8.99
C HIS A 108 34.40 -12.80 9.09
N PRO A 109 35.72 -12.98 9.29
CA PRO A 109 36.68 -11.88 9.52
C PRO A 109 36.85 -10.95 8.32
N ASN A 110 36.55 -11.42 7.10
CA ASN A 110 36.62 -10.62 5.88
C ASN A 110 35.39 -9.75 5.61
N ASN A 111 34.33 -9.86 6.44
CA ASN A 111 33.11 -9.09 6.27
C ASN A 111 33.30 -7.66 6.78
N LYS A 112 33.87 -6.78 5.94
CA LYS A 112 33.95 -5.35 6.19
C LYS A 112 32.55 -4.75 6.02
N VAL A 113 31.83 -4.58 7.12
CA VAL A 113 30.62 -3.75 7.13
C VAL A 113 31.06 -2.34 6.73
N LYS A 114 30.76 -1.93 5.50
CA LYS A 114 30.98 -0.54 5.07
C LYS A 114 30.15 0.34 6.01
N THR A 115 30.83 1.08 6.88
CA THR A 115 30.22 2.06 7.78
C THR A 115 29.80 3.34 7.05
N ASP A 116 29.89 3.35 5.72
CA ASP A 116 29.42 4.45 4.89
C ASP A 116 28.02 4.12 4.35
N PRO A 117 26.94 4.61 5.00
CA PRO A 117 25.62 4.66 4.40
C PRO A 117 25.59 5.76 3.33
N GLN A 118 26.50 5.72 2.36
CA GLN A 118 26.32 6.46 1.12
C GLN A 118 25.19 5.78 0.34
N LYS A 119 23.97 6.16 0.70
CA LYS A 119 22.73 6.04 -0.07
C LYS A 119 22.28 4.61 -0.41
N ALA A 120 22.11 3.77 0.60
CA ALA A 120 20.87 2.99 0.59
C ALA A 120 19.77 3.98 1.03
N VAL A 121 19.04 4.56 0.08
CA VAL A 121 17.94 5.49 0.37
C VAL A 121 16.85 4.79 1.20
N ASP A 122 16.81 3.45 1.13
CA ASP A 122 15.86 2.61 1.83
C ASP A 122 16.53 1.76 2.92
N GLN A 123 15.85 1.69 4.06
CA GLN A 123 16.23 0.81 5.15
C GLN A 123 16.11 -0.65 4.68
N PRO A 124 17.05 -1.54 5.03
CA PRO A 124 16.94 -2.95 4.69
C PRO A 124 15.63 -3.52 5.22
N ARG A 125 14.82 -4.10 4.34
CA ARG A 125 13.55 -4.74 4.69
C ARG A 125 13.74 -6.25 4.82
N GLN A 126 13.23 -6.83 5.90
CA GLN A 126 13.18 -8.28 6.05
C GLN A 126 12.01 -8.85 5.24
N LEU A 127 12.32 -9.57 4.16
CA LEU A 127 11.31 -10.07 3.20
C LEU A 127 10.57 -11.33 3.67
N PHE A 128 11.25 -12.22 4.41
CA PHE A 128 10.70 -13.48 4.93
C PHE A 128 10.62 -13.43 6.46
N TRP A 129 10.00 -12.39 6.99
CA TRP A 129 9.89 -12.20 8.44
C TRP A 129 8.91 -13.19 9.08
N GLU A 130 7.94 -13.67 8.31
CA GLU A 130 6.92 -14.65 8.70
C GLU A 130 7.55 -15.98 9.13
N LYS A 131 8.71 -16.34 8.54
CA LYS A 131 9.46 -17.53 8.94
C LYS A 131 9.93 -17.47 10.40
N LYS A 132 10.15 -16.26 10.95
CA LYS A 132 10.48 -16.10 12.37
C LYS A 132 9.32 -16.45 13.30
N LEU A 133 8.09 -16.41 12.77
CA LEU A 133 6.88 -16.83 13.50
C LEU A 133 6.56 -18.32 13.26
N GLY A 134 7.34 -19.01 12.43
CA GLY A 134 7.19 -20.44 12.20
C GLY A 134 7.38 -21.23 13.49
N GLY A 135 6.51 -22.20 13.74
CA GLY A 135 6.52 -23.03 14.94
C GLY A 135 5.85 -22.39 16.16
N LEU A 136 5.45 -21.12 16.08
CA LEU A 136 4.61 -20.50 17.11
C LEU A 136 3.15 -20.89 16.89
N ASN A 137 2.48 -21.20 18.00
CA ASN A 137 1.09 -21.61 18.04
C ASN A 137 0.35 -20.78 19.08
N ALA A 138 -0.89 -20.43 18.77
CA ALA A 138 -1.80 -19.84 19.75
C ALA A 138 -2.44 -20.97 20.56
N PHE A 139 -2.52 -20.75 21.87
CA PHE A 139 -3.22 -21.61 22.82
C PHE A 139 -4.32 -20.80 23.48
N ASP A 140 -5.42 -21.45 23.81
CA ASP A 140 -6.50 -20.80 24.55
C ASP A 140 -6.22 -20.80 26.07
N ILE A 141 -7.20 -20.32 26.85
CA ILE A 141 -7.10 -20.27 28.32
C ILE A 141 -7.01 -21.66 28.98
N ALA A 142 -7.41 -22.71 28.26
CA ALA A 142 -7.36 -24.10 28.70
C ALA A 142 -6.08 -24.81 28.22
N GLU A 143 -5.12 -24.06 27.66
CA GLU A 143 -3.89 -24.57 27.04
C GLU A 143 -4.13 -25.50 25.84
N GLU A 144 -5.32 -25.44 25.23
CA GLU A 144 -5.61 -26.18 24.02
C GLU A 144 -5.12 -25.42 22.79
N LEU A 145 -4.57 -26.16 21.83
CA LEU A 145 -4.06 -25.60 20.58
C LEU A 145 -5.21 -25.01 19.77
N VAL A 146 -5.13 -23.71 19.49
CA VAL A 146 -6.11 -23.05 18.63
C VAL A 146 -5.96 -23.58 17.20
N LYS A 147 -6.99 -24.32 16.75
CA LYS A 147 -7.01 -24.87 15.40
C LYS A 147 -6.98 -23.73 14.38
N THR A 148 -6.10 -23.88 13.40
CA THR A 148 -6.01 -22.91 12.30
C THR A 148 -7.12 -23.16 11.30
N MET A 149 -7.64 -22.08 10.73
CA MET A 149 -8.57 -22.15 9.62
C MET A 149 -7.94 -22.85 8.41
N GLU A 150 -8.69 -23.74 7.78
CA GLU A 150 -8.32 -24.33 6.49
C GLU A 150 -8.56 -23.31 5.39
N LEU A 151 -7.55 -23.09 4.53
CA LEU A 151 -7.63 -22.08 3.49
C LEU A 151 -8.25 -22.64 2.20
N PRO A 152 -9.02 -21.83 1.45
CA PRO A 152 -9.51 -22.22 0.14
C PRO A 152 -8.35 -22.57 -0.81
N LYS A 153 -8.57 -23.50 -1.73
CA LYS A 153 -7.55 -23.94 -2.72
C LYS A 153 -6.98 -22.81 -3.57
N GLY A 154 -7.73 -21.72 -3.76
CA GLY A 154 -7.27 -20.53 -4.49
C GLY A 154 -6.29 -19.65 -3.71
N LEU A 155 -6.23 -19.80 -2.38
CA LEU A 155 -5.35 -19.02 -1.52
C LEU A 155 -4.11 -19.85 -1.17
N GLN A 156 -3.06 -19.69 -1.98
CA GLN A 156 -1.82 -20.47 -1.84
C GLN A 156 -0.64 -19.57 -1.51
N GLY A 157 0.22 -20.04 -0.64
CA GLY A 157 1.47 -19.39 -0.30
C GLY A 157 2.53 -19.58 -1.37
N VAL A 158 3.49 -18.64 -1.46
CA VAL A 158 4.69 -18.79 -2.30
C VAL A 158 5.95 -18.53 -1.50
N GLY A 159 7.03 -19.21 -1.90
CA GLY A 159 8.31 -19.12 -1.23
C GLY A 159 8.54 -20.24 -0.20
N PRO A 160 9.74 -20.29 0.38
CA PRO A 160 10.21 -21.44 1.14
C PRO A 160 9.51 -21.56 2.50
N GLY A 161 8.96 -22.74 2.80
CA GLY A 161 8.41 -23.07 4.11
C GLY A 161 7.11 -22.33 4.44
N CYS A 162 6.34 -21.93 3.43
CA CYS A 162 5.05 -21.28 3.64
C CYS A 162 4.01 -22.29 4.14
N THR A 163 3.36 -21.94 5.26
CA THR A 163 2.18 -22.59 5.83
C THR A 163 0.97 -21.66 5.73
N ASP A 164 -0.23 -22.19 5.90
CA ASP A 164 -1.48 -21.41 5.93
C ASP A 164 -1.45 -20.30 6.99
N LYS A 165 -0.87 -20.58 8.17
CA LYS A 165 -0.67 -19.59 9.25
C LYS A 165 0.20 -18.42 8.80
N THR A 166 1.35 -18.72 8.20
CA THR A 166 2.30 -17.69 7.74
C THR A 166 1.74 -16.90 6.57
N LEU A 167 0.94 -17.54 5.72
CA LEU A 167 0.24 -16.90 4.61
C LEU A 167 -0.80 -15.88 5.11
N LEU A 168 -1.65 -16.29 6.05
CA LEU A 168 -2.61 -15.39 6.69
C LEU A 168 -1.90 -14.22 7.38
N SER A 169 -0.80 -14.49 8.08
CA SER A 169 0.00 -13.45 8.75
C SER A 169 0.58 -12.44 7.76
N ALA A 170 1.06 -12.89 6.60
CA ALA A 170 1.58 -12.03 5.54
C ALA A 170 0.48 -11.13 4.96
N ILE A 171 -0.71 -11.70 4.68
CA ILE A 171 -1.84 -10.98 4.12
C ILE A 171 -2.40 -9.97 5.12
N ALA A 172 -2.62 -10.38 6.37
CA ALA A 172 -3.08 -9.50 7.43
C ALA A 172 -2.11 -8.32 7.64
N SER A 173 -0.81 -8.57 7.62
CA SER A 173 0.20 -7.52 7.74
C SER A 173 0.20 -6.59 6.53
N ALA A 174 0.03 -7.11 5.31
CA ALA A 174 -0.09 -6.30 4.11
C ALA A 174 -1.33 -5.39 4.15
N LEU A 175 -2.49 -5.92 4.55
CA LEU A 175 -3.73 -5.15 4.73
C LEU A 175 -3.60 -4.08 5.83
N HIS A 176 -2.90 -4.40 6.91
CA HIS A 176 -2.74 -3.47 8.04
C HIS A 176 -1.77 -2.32 7.73
N THR A 177 -0.69 -2.61 6.98
CA THR A 177 0.39 -1.65 6.72
C THR A 177 0.21 -0.85 5.43
N SER A 178 -0.69 -1.29 4.55
CA SER A 178 -0.89 -0.71 3.21
C SER A 178 -2.36 -0.69 2.83
N ALA A 179 -2.81 0.42 2.24
CA ALA A 179 -4.12 0.52 1.58
C ALA A 179 -4.08 0.06 0.11
N ALA A 180 -2.93 -0.43 -0.38
CA ALA A 180 -2.80 -0.88 -1.76
C ALA A 180 -3.53 -2.21 -1.98
N PRO A 181 -4.06 -2.47 -3.20
CA PRO A 181 -4.71 -3.73 -3.52
C PRO A 181 -3.77 -4.93 -3.32
N ILE A 182 -4.31 -6.01 -2.75
CA ILE A 182 -3.62 -7.28 -2.63
C ILE A 182 -3.95 -8.12 -3.86
N THR A 183 -2.97 -8.24 -4.76
CA THR A 183 -3.05 -9.04 -5.98
C THR A 183 -2.22 -10.32 -5.90
N GLY A 184 -1.29 -10.41 -4.93
CA GLY A 184 -0.33 -11.50 -4.81
C GLY A 184 0.81 -11.43 -5.81
N GLN A 185 1.61 -12.50 -5.85
CA GLN A 185 2.77 -12.61 -6.74
C GLN A 185 2.33 -13.06 -8.14
N LEU A 186 2.39 -12.13 -9.10
CA LEU A 186 1.98 -12.36 -10.50
C LEU A 186 2.94 -13.25 -11.30
N SER A 187 4.23 -13.26 -10.94
CA SER A 187 5.25 -14.01 -11.67
C SER A 187 5.45 -15.38 -11.05
N ALA A 188 5.19 -16.45 -11.81
CA ALA A 188 5.51 -17.82 -11.40
C ALA A 188 7.02 -18.06 -11.20
N ALA A 189 7.89 -17.17 -11.73
CA ALA A 189 9.33 -17.25 -11.51
C ALA A 189 9.73 -17.06 -10.04
N VAL A 190 8.83 -16.49 -9.21
CA VAL A 190 9.02 -16.35 -7.77
C VAL A 190 9.25 -17.69 -7.07
N GLU A 191 8.64 -18.77 -7.55
CA GLU A 191 8.82 -20.11 -6.96
C GLU A 191 10.20 -20.68 -7.28
N LYS A 192 10.77 -20.32 -8.43
CA LYS A 192 12.10 -20.79 -8.86
C LYS A 192 13.22 -20.04 -8.14
N ASN A 193 13.10 -18.71 -8.08
CA ASN A 193 14.08 -17.87 -7.39
C ASN A 193 13.40 -16.65 -6.76
N PRO A 194 12.91 -16.78 -5.51
CA PRO A 194 12.22 -15.69 -4.83
C PRO A 194 13.18 -14.55 -4.46
N GLY A 195 14.50 -14.76 -4.44
CA GLY A 195 15.46 -13.67 -4.17
C GLY A 195 15.53 -12.63 -5.29
N VAL A 196 15.16 -13.01 -6.52
CA VAL A 196 15.26 -12.16 -7.71
C VAL A 196 13.89 -11.69 -8.18
N TRP A 197 12.90 -12.58 -8.18
CA TRP A 197 11.61 -12.36 -8.85
C TRP A 197 10.48 -11.92 -7.92
N LEU A 198 10.76 -11.79 -6.62
CA LEU A 198 9.74 -11.44 -5.65
C LEU A 198 9.32 -9.96 -5.77
N ASN A 199 8.02 -9.74 -5.92
CA ASN A 199 7.46 -8.41 -5.76
C ASN A 199 7.33 -8.09 -4.27
N THR A 200 8.14 -7.16 -3.78
CA THR A 200 8.19 -6.78 -2.36
C THR A 200 6.96 -5.99 -1.89
N THR A 201 6.15 -5.47 -2.80
CA THR A 201 4.92 -4.72 -2.49
C THR A 201 3.69 -5.61 -2.32
N GLN A 202 3.81 -6.91 -2.61
CA GLN A 202 2.74 -7.88 -2.47
C GLN A 202 3.13 -8.95 -1.44
N PRO A 203 2.17 -9.52 -0.70
CA PRO A 203 2.46 -10.59 0.26
C PRO A 203 2.99 -11.85 -0.45
N LEU A 204 3.52 -12.78 0.35
CA LEU A 204 4.06 -14.07 -0.12
C LEU A 204 2.94 -15.08 -0.47
N CYS A 205 2.01 -14.67 -1.33
CA CYS A 205 0.94 -15.51 -1.85
C CYS A 205 0.95 -15.57 -3.37
N LYS A 206 0.38 -16.63 -3.95
CA LYS A 206 0.12 -16.70 -5.40
C LYS A 206 -0.81 -15.58 -5.80
N ALA A 207 -0.76 -15.22 -7.08
CA ALA A 207 -1.71 -14.30 -7.66
C ALA A 207 -3.14 -14.83 -7.50
N PHE A 208 -4.05 -13.93 -7.12
CA PHE A 208 -5.47 -14.22 -7.16
C PHE A 208 -5.95 -14.11 -8.60
N ILE A 209 -6.29 -15.26 -9.20
CA ILE A 209 -6.79 -15.33 -10.57
C ILE A 209 -8.16 -15.98 -10.49
N VAL A 210 -9.17 -15.26 -10.98
CA VAL A 210 -10.52 -15.79 -11.16
C VAL A 210 -10.54 -16.55 -12.48
N THR A 211 -10.85 -17.84 -12.42
CA THR A 211 -10.97 -18.70 -13.60
C THR A 211 -12.42 -18.79 -14.06
N ASP A 212 -12.65 -19.18 -15.32
CA ASP A 212 -14.01 -19.42 -15.85
C ASP A 212 -14.75 -20.49 -15.04
N GLU A 213 -14.03 -21.48 -14.49
CA GLU A 213 -14.63 -22.50 -13.62
C GLU A 213 -15.07 -21.92 -12.27
N ASP A 214 -14.36 -20.92 -11.73
CA ASP A 214 -14.77 -20.22 -10.52
C ASP A 214 -16.04 -19.40 -10.78
N ILE A 215 -16.12 -18.74 -11.95
CA ILE A 215 -17.32 -18.01 -12.39
C ILE A 215 -18.51 -18.96 -12.51
N ARG A 216 -18.35 -20.07 -13.23
CA ARG A 216 -19.40 -21.07 -13.43
C ARG A 216 -19.94 -21.63 -12.11
N LYS A 217 -19.05 -21.98 -11.17
CA LYS A 217 -19.44 -22.45 -9.83
C LYS A 217 -20.22 -21.39 -9.07
N GLN A 218 -19.81 -20.13 -9.17
CA GLN A 218 -20.50 -19.04 -8.49
C GLN A 218 -21.88 -18.79 -9.09
N GLU A 219 -22.02 -18.86 -10.42
CA GLU A 219 -23.31 -18.75 -11.11
C GLU A 219 -24.26 -19.89 -10.71
N GLU A 220 -23.77 -21.12 -10.67
CA GLU A 220 -24.52 -22.30 -10.24
C GLU A 220 -25.00 -22.17 -8.78
N LEU A 221 -24.12 -21.68 -7.90
CA LEU A 221 -24.45 -21.42 -6.50
C LEU A 221 -25.54 -20.35 -6.38
N VAL A 222 -25.41 -19.23 -7.10
CA VAL A 222 -26.41 -18.15 -7.10
C VAL A 222 -27.76 -18.66 -7.61
N TYR A 223 -27.76 -19.43 -8.69
CA TYR A 223 -28.98 -20.03 -9.22
C TYR A 223 -29.65 -20.96 -8.18
N SER A 224 -28.87 -21.83 -7.54
CA SER A 224 -29.38 -22.77 -6.54
C SER A 224 -29.99 -22.07 -5.32
N VAL A 225 -29.35 -20.99 -4.84
CA VAL A 225 -29.83 -20.22 -3.69
C VAL A 225 -31.10 -19.45 -4.05
N ARG A 226 -31.17 -18.87 -5.24
CA ARG A 226 -32.39 -18.20 -5.73
C ARG A 226 -33.56 -19.15 -5.85
N LYS A 227 -33.33 -20.34 -6.42
CA LYS A 227 -34.36 -21.38 -6.53
C LYS A 227 -34.85 -21.81 -5.15
N ARG A 228 -33.94 -22.04 -4.20
CA ARG A 228 -34.29 -22.39 -2.82
C ARG A 228 -35.09 -21.29 -2.12
N LEU A 229 -34.78 -20.02 -2.40
CA LEU A 229 -35.54 -18.89 -1.88
C LEU A 229 -36.95 -18.84 -2.48
N GLU A 230 -37.09 -19.06 -3.79
CA GLU A 230 -38.39 -19.13 -4.46
C GLU A 230 -39.27 -20.25 -3.88
N GLU A 231 -38.72 -21.44 -3.71
CA GLU A 231 -39.40 -22.58 -3.09
C GLU A 231 -39.84 -22.26 -1.65
N ALA A 232 -38.99 -21.61 -0.86
CA ALA A 232 -39.31 -21.19 0.50
C ALA A 232 -40.44 -20.14 0.54
N LEU A 233 -40.41 -19.15 -0.35
CA LEU A 233 -41.46 -18.12 -0.43
C LEU A 233 -42.79 -18.70 -0.91
N MET A 234 -42.76 -19.66 -1.83
CA MET A 234 -43.98 -20.35 -2.27
C MET A 234 -44.58 -21.20 -1.16
N ALA A 235 -43.75 -21.91 -0.40
CA ALA A 235 -44.19 -22.67 0.77
C ALA A 235 -44.79 -21.77 1.85
N ASP A 236 -44.15 -20.63 2.14
CA ASP A 236 -44.63 -19.62 3.09
C ASP A 236 -46.00 -19.04 2.67
N MET A 237 -46.16 -18.73 1.38
CA MET A 237 -47.44 -18.27 0.83
C MET A 237 -48.54 -19.34 0.96
N MET A 238 -48.22 -20.61 0.67
CA MET A 238 -49.19 -21.71 0.81
C MET A 238 -49.58 -21.94 2.28
N ALA A 239 -48.62 -21.87 3.20
CA ALA A 239 -48.89 -21.99 4.64
C ALA A 239 -49.86 -20.90 5.13
N HIS A 240 -49.66 -19.64 4.71
CA HIS A 240 -50.58 -18.55 5.05
C HIS A 240 -51.98 -18.71 4.44
N VAL A 241 -52.10 -19.29 3.24
CA VAL A 241 -53.40 -19.59 2.64
C VAL A 241 -54.11 -20.71 3.40
N GLU A 242 -53.38 -21.76 3.82
CA GLU A 242 -53.92 -22.83 4.64
C GLU A 242 -54.41 -22.32 6.00
N GLU A 243 -53.63 -21.47 6.69
CA GLU A 243 -54.04 -20.81 7.94
C GLU A 243 -55.34 -20.00 7.75
N ALA A 244 -55.41 -19.16 6.70
CA ALA A 244 -56.60 -18.36 6.41
C ALA A 244 -57.83 -19.22 6.07
N SER A 245 -57.63 -20.36 5.42
CA SER A 245 -58.74 -21.29 5.09
C SER A 245 -59.22 -22.11 6.30
N ASN A 246 -58.32 -22.47 7.22
CA ASN A 246 -58.68 -23.19 8.44
C ASN A 246 -59.45 -22.29 9.41
N ASP A 247 -59.12 -21.00 9.48
CA ASP A 247 -59.89 -20.01 10.26
C ASP A 247 -61.33 -19.82 9.72
N ASP A 248 -61.53 -19.95 8.41
CA ASP A 248 -62.83 -19.76 7.74
C ASP A 248 -63.73 -21.02 7.78
N GLU A 249 -63.15 -22.21 7.99
CA GLU A 249 -63.85 -23.47 8.28
C GLU A 249 -64.21 -23.59 9.77
N ALA A 250 -63.32 -23.19 10.68
CA ALA A 250 -63.60 -23.18 12.12
C ALA A 250 -64.77 -22.25 12.51
N LEU A 251 -65.04 -21.20 11.72
CA LEU A 251 -66.19 -20.31 11.89
C LEU A 251 -67.50 -20.85 11.32
N LYS A 252 -67.47 -21.90 10.47
CA LYS A 252 -68.67 -22.51 9.87
C LYS A 252 -69.20 -23.70 10.66
N ASP A 253 -68.34 -24.40 11.40
CA ASP A 253 -68.71 -25.55 12.23
C ASP A 253 -69.46 -25.13 13.51
N ASP A 254 -69.22 -23.91 14.03
CA ASP A 254 -69.87 -23.38 15.24
C ASP A 254 -71.30 -22.83 14.98
N GLY A 255 -71.84 -23.02 13.77
CA GLY A 255 -73.12 -22.45 13.33
C GLY A 255 -74.25 -23.44 13.03
N SER A 256 -74.04 -24.76 13.18
CA SER A 256 -75.01 -25.78 12.74
C SER A 256 -75.33 -26.87 13.76
N GLU A 257 -75.29 -26.57 15.06
CA GLU A 257 -75.86 -27.43 16.11
C GLU A 257 -76.87 -26.61 16.94
N ASP A 258 -78.06 -26.31 16.40
CA ASP A 258 -79.26 -26.04 17.22
C ASP A 258 -80.50 -25.79 16.33
N MET A 259 -81.07 -26.84 15.72
CA MET A 259 -82.52 -26.85 15.46
C MET A 259 -83.09 -28.26 15.18
N GLU A 260 -83.02 -29.17 16.15
CA GLU A 260 -84.02 -30.24 16.23
C GLU A 260 -84.08 -30.85 17.63
N SER A 261 -84.93 -30.32 18.51
CA SER A 261 -85.84 -31.16 19.33
C SER A 261 -86.82 -30.32 20.16
N VAL A 262 -88.08 -30.74 20.06
CA VAL A 262 -89.29 -30.47 20.88
C VAL A 262 -90.09 -29.21 20.56
#